data_AF-A0A950AG87-F1
#
_entry.id   AF-A0A950AG87-F1
#
_cell.length_a   1.000
_cell.length_b   1.000
_cell.length_c   1.000
_cell.angle_alpha   90.00
_cell.angle_beta   90.00
_cell.angle_gamma   90.00
#
_symmetry.space_group_name_H-M   'P 1'
#
loop_
_entity.id
_entity.type
_entity.pdbx_description
1 polymer ?
#
loop_
_entity_poly.entity_id
_entity_poly.type
_entity_poly.pdbx_seq_one_letter_code
_entity_poly.pdbx_strand_id
1 'polypeptide(L)'
;TLDAPARFQLENLPEGDRQIVIEQESFLWSEHFFRRSDRIILHATEVEIDGTAYRQIDLTFFDDRVVMGRQTIELDKVRSLSGWTTGGQFPREAMGIGDIKLLAAIGTFVGWHGVLFTVAAGSFIGAASGVIGIILGRWARSQKIPFGPFLAIAAAIWLFWSQEFGRLYARVLGLA
;
A
#
# COMPACT_ATOMS: atom_id res chain seq x y z
N THR A 1 10.00 8.28 11.27
CA THR A 1 10.34 8.80 12.61
C THR A 1 9.57 10.08 12.75
N LEU A 2 8.76 10.22 13.80
CA LEU A 2 7.96 11.41 14.05
C LEU A 2 8.81 12.42 14.83
N ASP A 3 8.59 13.71 14.60
CA ASP A 3 9.33 14.80 15.27
C ASP A 3 8.95 14.92 16.76
N ALA A 4 7.76 14.41 17.14
CA ALA A 4 7.28 14.33 18.51
C ALA A 4 6.53 12.99 18.73
N PRO A 5 6.46 12.48 19.98
CA PRO A 5 5.64 11.31 20.29
C PRO A 5 4.17 11.58 19.95
N ALA A 6 3.58 10.71 19.12
CA ALA A 6 2.19 10.76 18.73
C ALA A 6 1.35 9.82 19.59
N ARG A 7 0.16 10.24 20.00
CA ARG A 7 -0.80 9.35 20.65
C ARG A 7 -1.35 8.37 19.61
N PHE A 8 -1.43 7.10 19.95
CA PHE A 8 -2.13 6.11 19.15
C PHE A 8 -3.16 5.33 19.97
N GLN A 9 -4.21 4.86 19.31
CA GLN A 9 -5.28 4.08 19.91
C GLN A 9 -5.82 3.06 18.92
N LEU A 10 -5.99 1.83 19.38
CA LEU A 10 -6.65 0.76 18.65
C LEU A 10 -8.14 0.78 18.98
N GLU A 11 -8.98 0.81 17.94
CA GLU A 11 -10.43 0.82 18.07
C GLU A 11 -11.04 -0.32 17.25
N ASN A 12 -12.01 -1.02 17.83
CA ASN A 12 -12.81 -2.01 17.11
C ASN A 12 -14.01 -1.31 16.46
N LEU A 13 -14.24 -1.56 15.17
CA LEU A 13 -15.35 -1.00 14.41
C LEU A 13 -16.55 -1.96 14.39
N PRO A 14 -17.80 -1.46 14.21
CA PRO A 14 -19.01 -2.28 14.29
C PRO A 14 -19.09 -3.42 13.25
N GLU A 15 -18.46 -3.27 12.09
CA GLU A 15 -18.47 -4.27 11.01
C GLU A 15 -17.45 -5.41 11.21
N GLY A 16 -16.80 -5.47 12.37
CA GLY A 16 -15.76 -6.46 12.66
C GLY A 16 -14.37 -6.10 12.12
N ASP A 17 -14.22 -4.91 11.53
CA ASP A 17 -12.91 -4.32 11.20
C ASP A 17 -12.34 -3.58 12.42
N ARG A 18 -11.09 -3.12 12.31
CA ARG A 18 -10.39 -2.33 13.32
C ARG A 18 -9.78 -1.10 12.68
N GLN A 19 -9.44 -0.13 13.50
CA GLN A 19 -8.59 0.98 13.07
C GLN A 19 -7.55 1.30 14.13
N ILE A 20 -6.38 1.73 13.70
CA ILE A 20 -5.46 2.47 14.56
C ILE A 20 -5.58 3.94 14.24
N VAL A 21 -5.92 4.72 15.25
CA VAL A 21 -5.89 6.18 15.19
C VAL A 21 -4.54 6.62 15.71
N ILE A 22 -3.77 7.37 14.92
CA ILE A 22 -2.52 8.01 15.34
C ILE A 22 -2.73 9.53 15.21
N GLU A 23 -2.67 10.25 16.32
CA GLU A 23 -3.07 11.66 16.43
C GLU A 23 -4.51 11.91 15.96
N GLN A 24 -4.69 12.29 14.69
CA GLN A 24 -5.97 12.54 14.04
C GLN A 24 -6.15 11.74 12.75
N GLU A 25 -5.17 10.89 12.41
CA GLU A 25 -5.21 10.04 11.23
C GLU A 25 -5.69 8.64 11.62
N SER A 26 -6.79 8.22 11.01
CA SER A 26 -7.33 6.87 11.17
C SER A 26 -6.80 5.96 10.06
N PHE A 27 -6.24 4.83 10.44
CA PHE A 27 -5.75 3.80 9.52
C PHE A 27 -6.58 2.53 9.71
N LEU A 28 -7.30 2.11 8.67
CA LEU A 28 -8.12 0.91 8.69
C LEU A 28 -7.22 -0.35 8.68
N TRP A 29 -7.59 -1.36 9.48
CA TRP A 29 -6.84 -2.61 9.57
C TRP A 29 -6.83 -3.33 8.22
N SER A 30 -8.00 -3.44 7.61
CA SER A 30 -8.21 -4.08 6.31
C SER A 30 -7.39 -3.46 5.18
N GLU A 31 -7.04 -2.16 5.27
CA GLU A 31 -6.23 -1.47 4.26
C GLU A 31 -4.72 -1.71 4.41
N HIS A 32 -4.27 -2.27 5.53
CA HIS A 32 -2.84 -2.49 5.77
C HIS A 32 -2.46 -3.95 5.89
N PHE A 33 -3.39 -4.84 6.24
CA PHE A 33 -3.13 -6.27 6.39
C PHE A 33 -3.74 -7.09 5.24
N PHE A 34 -3.21 -6.95 4.03
CA PHE A 34 -3.65 -7.74 2.88
C PHE A 34 -3.03 -9.14 2.84
N ARG A 35 -1.87 -9.32 3.48
CA ARG A 35 -1.11 -10.57 3.50
C ARG A 35 -0.83 -10.99 4.94
N ARG A 36 -0.76 -12.30 5.19
CA ARG A 36 -0.37 -12.85 6.51
C ARG A 36 1.01 -12.40 7.02
N SER A 37 1.89 -11.95 6.13
CA SER A 37 3.23 -11.47 6.46
C SER A 37 3.29 -9.96 6.73
N ASP A 38 2.21 -9.23 6.47
CA ASP A 38 2.16 -7.79 6.68
C ASP A 38 2.24 -7.51 8.18
N ARG A 39 2.98 -6.46 8.52
CA ARG A 39 3.24 -6.07 9.90
C ARG A 39 3.31 -4.56 10.02
N ILE A 40 2.67 -4.04 11.05
CA ILE A 40 2.84 -2.66 11.49
C ILE A 40 3.72 -2.69 12.73
N ILE A 41 4.84 -1.97 12.70
CA ILE A 41 5.74 -1.86 13.85
C ILE A 41 5.57 -0.46 14.42
N LEU A 42 5.20 -0.34 15.69
CA LEU A 42 5.16 0.92 16.42
C LEU A 42 6.20 0.93 17.53
N HIS A 43 6.99 1.99 17.58
CA HIS A 43 7.98 2.22 18.63
C HIS A 43 7.30 2.97 19.78
N ALA A 44 6.69 2.22 20.71
CA ALA A 44 5.88 2.79 21.78
C ALA A 44 6.74 3.23 22.98
N THR A 45 6.64 4.51 23.32
CA THR A 45 7.24 5.10 24.52
C THR A 45 6.51 4.60 25.77
N GLU A 46 5.18 4.55 25.70
CA GLU A 46 4.27 4.06 26.72
C GLU A 46 3.04 3.49 26.03
N VAL A 47 2.56 2.32 26.46
CA VAL A 47 1.35 1.68 25.95
C VAL A 47 0.60 1.05 27.10
N GLU A 48 -0.72 1.23 27.12
CA GLU A 48 -1.63 0.60 28.05
C GLU A 48 -2.48 -0.42 27.30
N ILE A 49 -2.49 -1.65 27.78
CA ILE A 49 -3.26 -2.77 27.23
C ILE A 49 -4.11 -3.36 28.34
N ASP A 50 -5.43 -3.29 28.19
CA ASP A 50 -6.40 -3.80 29.16
C ASP A 50 -6.10 -3.34 30.62
N GLY A 51 -5.66 -2.09 30.78
CA GLY A 51 -5.31 -1.48 32.07
C GLY A 51 -3.88 -1.76 32.56
N THR A 52 -3.08 -2.53 31.83
CA THR A 52 -1.68 -2.79 32.16
C THR A 52 -0.77 -1.89 31.32
N ALA A 53 0.03 -1.06 31.99
CA ALA A 53 0.97 -0.14 31.34
C ALA A 53 2.34 -0.80 31.09
N TYR A 54 2.85 -0.63 29.88
CA TYR A 54 4.18 -1.04 29.41
C TYR A 54 4.91 0.19 28.88
N ARG A 55 6.24 0.24 29.05
CA ARG A 55 7.06 1.39 28.64
C ARG A 55 8.24 0.93 27.80
N GLN A 56 8.62 1.76 26.82
CA GLN A 56 9.76 1.54 25.92
C GLN A 56 9.71 0.16 25.25
N ILE A 57 8.61 -0.13 24.54
CA ILE A 57 8.37 -1.43 23.91
C ILE A 57 7.95 -1.28 22.46
N ASP A 58 8.54 -2.12 21.60
CA ASP A 58 8.11 -2.23 20.22
C ASP A 58 6.87 -3.13 20.13
N LEU A 59 5.83 -2.59 19.52
CA LEU A 59 4.61 -3.31 19.20
C LEU A 59 4.67 -3.74 17.74
N THR A 60 4.72 -5.04 17.50
CA THR A 60 4.60 -5.59 16.14
C THR A 60 3.20 -6.16 15.96
N PHE A 61 2.35 -5.42 15.26
CA PHE A 61 1.01 -5.84 14.91
C PHE A 61 1.03 -6.70 13.65
N PHE A 62 0.30 -7.80 13.71
CA PHE A 62 -0.15 -8.63 12.59
C PHE A 62 -1.67 -8.46 12.43
N ASP A 63 -2.25 -9.17 11.46
CA ASP A 63 -3.70 -9.16 11.21
C ASP A 63 -4.51 -9.59 12.45
N ASP A 64 -4.05 -10.64 13.15
CA ASP A 64 -4.77 -11.29 14.25
C ASP A 64 -4.16 -11.07 15.65
N ARG A 65 -2.93 -10.58 15.74
CA ARG A 65 -2.16 -10.55 17.00
C ARG A 65 -1.20 -9.38 17.08
N VAL A 66 -0.83 -9.01 18.30
CA VAL A 66 0.26 -8.08 18.60
C VAL A 66 1.37 -8.82 19.33
N VAL A 67 2.60 -8.61 18.89
CA VAL A 67 3.81 -9.17 19.48
C VAL A 67 4.57 -8.07 20.20
N MET A 68 4.94 -8.33 21.45
CA MET A 68 5.58 -7.41 22.38
C MET A 68 6.76 -8.11 23.04
N GLY A 69 7.97 -7.93 22.48
CA GLY A 69 9.16 -8.65 22.92
C GLY A 69 8.99 -10.17 22.77
N ARG A 70 8.74 -10.87 23.89
CA ARG A 70 8.49 -12.34 23.92
C ARG A 70 7.01 -12.72 24.05
N GLN A 71 6.15 -11.75 24.32
CA GLN A 71 4.73 -11.99 24.50
C GLN A 71 4.00 -11.83 23.18
N THR A 72 3.03 -12.69 22.92
CA THR A 72 2.12 -12.61 21.77
C THR A 72 0.71 -12.62 22.31
N ILE A 73 -0.07 -11.60 21.94
CA ILE A 73 -1.44 -11.40 22.42
C ILE A 73 -2.34 -11.37 21.18
N GLU A 74 -3.38 -12.20 21.15
CA GLU A 74 -4.41 -12.14 20.11
C GLU A 74 -5.20 -10.85 20.24
N LEU A 75 -5.37 -10.12 19.13
CA LEU A 75 -6.07 -8.84 19.11
C LEU A 75 -7.56 -8.99 19.47
N ASP A 76 -8.16 -10.15 19.21
CA ASP A 76 -9.54 -10.45 19.59
C ASP A 76 -9.77 -10.47 21.11
N LYS A 77 -8.70 -10.72 21.89
CA LYS A 77 -8.74 -10.74 23.35
C LYS A 77 -8.46 -9.36 23.95
N VAL A 78 -7.92 -8.43 23.16
CA VAL A 78 -7.57 -7.08 23.59
C VAL A 78 -8.83 -6.20 23.55
N ARG A 79 -9.22 -5.67 24.71
CA ARG A 79 -10.39 -4.77 24.82
C ARG A 79 -10.01 -3.32 24.59
N SER A 80 -8.86 -2.90 25.12
CA SER A 80 -8.33 -1.57 24.91
C SER A 80 -6.81 -1.61 24.72
N LEU A 81 -6.33 -0.86 23.73
CA LEU A 81 -4.90 -0.66 23.49
C LEU A 81 -4.68 0.78 23.05
N SER A 82 -3.92 1.53 23.84
CA SER A 82 -3.60 2.93 23.52
C SER A 82 -2.24 3.32 24.09
N GLY A 83 -1.61 4.34 23.54
CA GLY A 83 -0.28 4.74 23.99
C GLY A 83 0.31 5.90 23.22
N TRP A 84 1.61 6.07 23.36
CA TRP A 84 2.41 7.07 22.67
C TRP A 84 3.49 6.38 21.84
N THR A 85 3.63 6.76 20.57
CA THR A 85 4.60 6.21 19.64
C THR A 85 5.53 7.30 19.09
N THR A 86 6.81 7.01 18.96
CA THR A 86 7.79 7.92 18.32
C THR A 86 7.90 7.69 16.81
N GLY A 87 7.23 6.66 16.30
CA GLY A 87 7.23 6.34 14.89
C GLY A 87 6.65 4.96 14.62
N GLY A 88 6.15 4.81 13.40
CA GLY A 88 5.64 3.55 12.89
C GLY A 88 6.29 3.15 11.58
N GLN A 89 6.36 1.85 11.34
CA GLN A 89 6.64 1.26 10.04
C GLN A 89 5.39 0.50 9.61
N PHE A 90 4.74 0.97 8.57
CA PHE A 90 3.60 0.30 7.95
C PHE A 90 4.07 -0.65 6.84
N PRO A 91 3.33 -1.72 6.56
CA PRO A 91 3.66 -2.63 5.47
C PRO A 91 3.72 -1.86 4.16
N ARG A 92 4.73 -2.17 3.34
CA ARG A 92 4.89 -1.51 2.04
C ARG A 92 3.89 -2.10 1.06
N GLU A 93 2.90 -1.31 0.68
CA GLU A 93 2.05 -1.62 -0.47
C GLU A 93 2.90 -1.78 -1.73
N ALA A 94 2.64 -2.84 -2.49
CA ALA A 94 3.31 -3.09 -3.77
C ALA A 94 2.78 -2.15 -4.88
N MET A 95 1.53 -1.71 -4.75
CA MET A 95 0.82 -0.81 -5.66
C MET A 95 -0.11 0.03 -4.79
N GLY A 96 -0.10 1.36 -4.94
CA GLY A 96 -0.93 2.21 -4.09
C GLY A 96 -2.42 1.97 -4.39
N ILE A 97 -3.28 2.06 -3.37
CA ILE A 97 -4.74 1.97 -3.53
C ILE A 97 -5.26 2.91 -4.63
N GLY A 98 -4.64 4.10 -4.78
CA GLY A 98 -4.95 5.05 -5.84
C GLY A 98 -4.70 4.50 -7.26
N ASP A 99 -3.62 3.75 -7.46
CA ASP A 99 -3.29 3.14 -8.76
C ASP A 99 -4.30 2.04 -9.12
N ILE A 100 -4.79 1.30 -8.12
CA ILE A 100 -5.84 0.29 -8.30
C ILE A 100 -7.15 0.96 -8.72
N LYS A 101 -7.54 2.05 -8.06
CA LYS A 101 -8.73 2.85 -8.43
C LYS A 101 -8.61 3.43 -9.83
N LEU A 102 -7.44 3.95 -10.20
CA LEU A 102 -7.17 4.45 -11.55
C LEU A 102 -7.28 3.33 -12.59
N LEU A 103 -6.70 2.17 -12.31
CA LEU A 103 -6.76 1.01 -13.20
C LEU A 103 -8.19 0.49 -13.37
N ALA A 104 -8.99 0.49 -12.31
CA ALA A 104 -10.41 0.14 -12.37
C ALA A 104 -11.22 1.13 -13.23
N ALA A 105 -10.94 2.43 -13.10
CA ALA A 105 -11.54 3.45 -13.96
C ALA A 105 -11.16 3.24 -15.43
N ILE A 106 -9.87 3.09 -15.73
CA ILE A 106 -9.36 2.78 -17.08
C ILE A 106 -10.03 1.51 -17.63
N GLY A 107 -10.13 0.46 -16.82
CA GLY A 107 -10.74 -0.79 -17.22
C GLY A 107 -12.21 -0.68 -17.60
N THR A 108 -12.95 0.23 -16.95
CA THR A 108 -14.35 0.52 -17.32
C THR A 108 -14.47 1.06 -18.75
N PHE A 109 -13.54 1.93 -19.17
CA PHE A 109 -13.58 2.53 -20.52
C PHE A 109 -12.98 1.64 -21.60
N VAL A 110 -11.96 0.86 -21.25
CA VAL A 110 -11.08 0.21 -22.23
C VAL A 110 -11.30 -1.31 -22.28
N GLY A 111 -11.92 -1.88 -21.25
CA GLY A 111 -12.09 -3.31 -21.09
C GLY A 111 -10.83 -4.03 -20.61
N TRP A 112 -10.97 -5.31 -20.28
CA TRP A 112 -9.92 -6.11 -19.63
C TRP A 112 -8.64 -6.29 -20.47
N HIS A 113 -8.76 -6.33 -21.80
CA HIS A 113 -7.60 -6.39 -22.71
C HIS A 113 -6.72 -5.14 -22.59
N GLY A 114 -7.34 -3.96 -22.53
CA GLY A 114 -6.58 -2.71 -22.39
C GLY A 114 -6.05 -2.50 -20.98
N VAL A 115 -6.70 -3.05 -19.94
CA VAL A 115 -6.14 -3.09 -18.58
C VAL A 115 -4.82 -3.85 -18.59
N LEU A 116 -4.79 -5.04 -19.18
CA LEU A 116 -3.58 -5.87 -19.24
C LEU A 116 -2.44 -5.15 -19.98
N PHE A 117 -2.75 -4.53 -21.11
CA PHE A 117 -1.80 -3.70 -21.83
C PHE A 117 -1.33 -2.50 -21.00
N THR A 118 -2.24 -1.79 -20.35
CA THR A 118 -1.95 -0.58 -19.57
C THR A 118 -1.00 -0.88 -18.42
N VAL A 119 -1.22 -1.98 -17.69
CA VAL A 119 -0.30 -2.41 -16.62
C VAL A 119 1.07 -2.74 -17.19
N ALA A 120 1.14 -3.56 -18.24
CA ALA A 120 2.40 -3.99 -18.83
C ALA A 120 3.21 -2.82 -19.41
N ALA A 121 2.58 -1.98 -20.24
CA ALA A 121 3.20 -0.81 -20.84
C ALA A 121 3.55 0.26 -19.78
N GLY A 122 2.66 0.49 -18.80
CA GLY A 122 2.91 1.39 -17.69
C GLY A 122 4.14 0.96 -16.87
N SER A 123 4.28 -0.32 -16.55
CA SER A 123 5.47 -0.87 -15.87
C SER A 123 6.73 -0.70 -16.71
N PHE A 124 6.67 -0.92 -18.02
CA PHE A 124 7.82 -0.73 -18.90
C PHE A 124 8.27 0.74 -18.96
N ILE A 125 7.33 1.67 -19.17
CA ILE A 125 7.61 3.10 -19.23
C ILE A 125 8.13 3.61 -17.87
N GLY A 126 7.52 3.17 -16.77
CA GLY A 126 7.93 3.53 -15.41
C GLY A 126 9.33 3.00 -15.08
N ALA A 127 9.63 1.75 -15.42
CA ALA A 127 10.96 1.16 -15.22
C ALA A 127 12.03 1.87 -16.06
N ALA A 128 11.76 2.13 -17.34
CA ALA A 128 12.67 2.86 -18.22
C ALA A 128 12.95 4.28 -17.66
N SER A 129 11.90 5.00 -17.26
CA SER A 129 12.02 6.34 -16.68
C SER A 129 12.80 6.33 -15.36
N GLY A 130 12.56 5.33 -14.51
CA GLY A 130 13.30 5.09 -13.27
C GLY A 130 14.80 4.86 -13.49
N VAL A 131 15.14 3.98 -14.42
CA VAL A 131 16.53 3.70 -14.79
C VAL A 131 17.22 4.95 -15.33
N ILE A 132 16.56 5.69 -16.22
CA ILE A 132 17.10 6.94 -16.78
C ILE A 132 17.32 7.98 -15.67
N GLY A 133 16.37 8.15 -14.75
CA GLY A 133 16.48 9.10 -13.64
C GLY A 133 17.63 8.79 -12.67
N ILE A 134 17.90 7.50 -12.43
CA ILE A 134 19.04 7.04 -11.63
C ILE A 134 20.36 7.30 -12.35
N ILE A 135 20.45 6.97 -13.65
CA ILE A 135 21.68 7.19 -14.45
C ILE A 135 22.03 8.68 -14.53
N LEU A 136 21.03 9.56 -14.66
CA LEU A 136 21.21 11.01 -14.69
C LEU A 136 21.49 11.63 -13.32
N GLY A 137 21.59 10.82 -12.25
CA GLY A 137 21.85 11.28 -10.89
C GLY A 137 20.72 12.12 -10.28
N ARG A 138 19.54 12.15 -10.91
CA ARG A 138 18.40 12.96 -10.44
C ARG A 138 17.61 12.26 -9.35
N TRP A 139 17.60 10.92 -9.35
CA TRP A 139 16.81 10.10 -8.43
C TRP A 139 17.69 9.19 -7.59
N ALA A 140 17.41 9.11 -6.29
CA ALA A 140 18.06 8.16 -5.40
C ALA A 140 17.57 6.74 -5.71
N ARG A 141 18.44 5.73 -5.56
CA ARG A 141 18.11 4.31 -5.83
C ARG A 141 16.89 3.80 -5.03
N SER A 142 16.55 4.44 -3.90
CA SER A 142 15.40 4.07 -3.06
C SER A 142 14.25 5.08 -3.12
N GLN A 143 14.23 5.99 -4.10
CA GLN A 143 13.15 6.95 -4.26
C GLN A 143 11.88 6.22 -4.73
N LYS A 144 10.76 6.46 -4.03
CA LYS A 144 9.45 5.97 -4.46
C LYS A 144 9.01 6.76 -5.70
N ILE A 145 8.79 6.06 -6.81
CA ILE A 145 8.27 6.65 -8.05
C ILE A 145 6.77 6.31 -8.12
N PRO A 146 5.86 7.29 -8.21
CA PRO A 146 4.43 7.01 -8.31
C PRO A 146 4.12 6.31 -9.65
N PHE A 147 3.33 5.24 -9.60
CA PHE A 147 3.03 4.42 -10.77
C PHE A 147 1.88 4.99 -11.64
N GLY A 148 0.93 5.69 -11.01
CA GLY A 148 -0.24 6.29 -11.66
C GLY A 148 0.02 7.10 -12.94
N PRO A 149 1.02 8.02 -12.99
CA PRO A 149 1.31 8.76 -14.22
C PRO A 149 1.66 7.86 -15.41
N PHE A 150 2.40 6.77 -15.19
CA PHE A 150 2.76 5.83 -16.26
C PHE A 150 1.58 4.96 -16.69
N LEU A 151 0.70 4.59 -15.77
CA LEU A 151 -0.58 3.96 -16.10
C LEU A 151 -1.45 4.87 -16.98
N ALA A 152 -1.54 6.16 -16.65
CA ALA A 152 -2.32 7.12 -17.45
C ALA A 152 -1.76 7.26 -18.87
N ILE A 153 -0.43 7.35 -19.02
CA ILE A 153 0.23 7.41 -20.34
C ILE A 153 -0.03 6.13 -21.13
N ALA A 154 0.12 4.96 -20.50
CA ALA A 154 -0.12 3.67 -21.15
C ALA A 154 -1.59 3.50 -21.58
N ALA A 155 -2.55 3.96 -20.76
CA ALA A 155 -3.96 3.95 -21.08
C ALA A 155 -4.28 4.89 -22.25
N ALA A 156 -3.69 6.08 -22.29
CA ALA A 156 -3.82 7.00 -23.41
C ALA A 156 -3.29 6.37 -24.70
N ILE A 157 -2.12 5.74 -24.66
CA ILE A 157 -1.55 5.00 -25.81
C ILE A 157 -2.54 3.96 -26.31
N TRP A 158 -3.14 3.16 -25.41
CA TRP A 158 -4.13 2.18 -25.81
C TRP A 158 -5.37 2.83 -26.43
N LEU A 159 -5.92 3.88 -25.82
CA LEU A 159 -7.14 4.55 -26.33
C LEU A 159 -6.96 5.03 -27.78
N PHE A 160 -5.81 5.62 -28.10
CA PHE A 160 -5.56 6.16 -29.44
C PHE A 160 -5.07 5.11 -30.45
N TRP A 161 -4.32 4.08 -30.01
CA TRP A 161 -3.70 3.09 -30.91
C TRP A 161 -4.28 1.66 -30.85
N SER A 162 -5.37 1.45 -30.11
CA SER A 162 -5.99 0.12 -29.96
C SER A 162 -6.36 -0.54 -31.29
N GLN A 163 -6.82 0.24 -32.27
CA GLN A 163 -7.23 -0.25 -33.58
C GLN A 163 -6.03 -0.72 -34.43
N GLU A 164 -4.86 -0.08 -34.29
CA GLU A 164 -3.60 -0.53 -34.88
C GLU A 164 -3.12 -1.82 -34.24
N PHE A 165 -3.25 -1.96 -32.91
CA PHE A 165 -2.87 -3.19 -32.21
C PHE A 165 -3.74 -4.38 -32.63
N GLY A 166 -5.05 -4.19 -32.77
CA GLY A 166 -5.95 -5.23 -33.30
C GLY A 166 -5.58 -5.67 -34.72
N ARG A 167 -5.23 -4.71 -35.59
CA ARG A 167 -4.78 -5.00 -36.96
C ARG A 167 -3.42 -5.69 -37.00
N LEU A 168 -2.48 -5.29 -36.15
CA LEU A 168 -1.18 -5.95 -36.02
C LEU A 168 -1.34 -7.39 -35.53
N TYR A 169 -2.21 -7.61 -34.54
CA TYR A 169 -2.49 -8.95 -34.02
C TYR A 169 -3.12 -9.85 -35.09
N ALA A 170 -4.09 -9.33 -35.84
CA ALA A 170 -4.69 -10.04 -36.98
C ALA A 170 -3.66 -10.38 -38.06
N ARG A 171 -2.72 -9.46 -38.35
CA ARG A 171 -1.63 -9.69 -39.31
C ARG A 171 -0.63 -10.73 -38.82
N VAL A 172 -0.23 -10.69 -37.56
CA VAL A 172 0.70 -11.68 -36.96
C VAL A 172 0.08 -13.07 -36.94
N LEU A 173 -1.25 -13.16 -36.73
CA LEU A 173 -1.99 -14.43 -36.79
C LEU A 173 -2.36 -14.86 -38.22
N GLY A 174 -2.04 -14.08 -39.25
CA GLY A 174 -2.36 -14.41 -40.65
C GLY A 174 -3.85 -14.35 -41.00
N LEU A 175 -4.64 -13.60 -40.22
CA LEU A 175 -6.09 -13.43 -40.41
C LEU A 175 -6.45 -12.21 -41.27
N ALA A 176 -5.46 -11.51 -41.82
CA ALA A 176 -5.60 -10.27 -42.60
C ALA A 176 -4.78 -10.30 -43.89
#